data_AF-A0A3L9IGB1-F1
#
_entry.id   AF-A0A3L9IGB1-F1
#
_cell.length_a   1.000
_cell.length_b   1.000
_cell.length_c   1.000
_cell.angle_alpha   90.00
_cell.angle_beta   90.00
_cell.angle_gamma   90.00
#
_symmetry.space_group_name_H-M   'P 1'
#
loop_
_entity.id
_entity.type
_entity.pdbx_description
1 polymer ?
#
loop_
_entity_poly.entity_id
_entity_poly.type
_entity_poly.pdbx_seq_one_letter_code
_entity_poly.pdbx_strand_id
1 'polypeptide(L)'
;MSEQHAQGADAVVDLNNELKTRREKLANLREQGIAFPNDFRRDHTSDQLHAEFDGKENEELEALNIEVAVAGRMMTRRIMGKASFVTLQDVGGRIQLYVARDDL
;
A
#
# COMPACT_ATOMS: atom_id res chain seq x y z
N MET A 1 -13.64 -0.25 -38.35
CA MET A 1 -13.40 -1.67 -37.98
C MET A 1 -11.90 -1.99 -37.82
N SER A 2 -11.01 -1.00 -37.70
CA SER A 2 -9.55 -1.20 -37.69
C SER A 2 -8.85 -0.72 -36.40
N GLU A 3 -9.53 -0.02 -35.49
CA GLU A 3 -8.92 0.54 -34.27
C GLU A 3 -9.06 -0.37 -33.03
N GLN A 4 -9.95 -1.37 -33.06
CA GLN A 4 -10.20 -2.24 -31.89
C GLN A 4 -9.18 -3.38 -31.72
N HIS A 5 -8.38 -3.72 -32.74
CA HIS A 5 -7.40 -4.81 -32.64
C HIS A 5 -6.02 -4.38 -32.10
N ALA A 6 -5.66 -3.10 -32.21
CA ALA A 6 -4.36 -2.61 -31.71
C ALA A 6 -4.31 -2.55 -30.16
N GLN A 7 -5.42 -2.19 -29.51
CA GLN A 7 -5.50 -2.04 -28.05
C GLN A 7 -5.34 -3.36 -27.28
N GLY A 8 -5.70 -4.51 -27.87
CA GLY A 8 -5.55 -5.81 -27.23
C GLY A 8 -4.11 -6.33 -27.19
N ALA A 9 -3.29 -5.99 -28.19
CA ALA A 9 -1.90 -6.44 -28.28
C ALA A 9 -0.99 -5.65 -27.33
N ASP A 10 -1.16 -4.32 -27.25
CA ASP A 10 -0.40 -3.47 -26.33
C ASP A 10 -0.68 -3.82 -24.86
N ALA A 11 -1.95 -4.08 -24.50
CA ALA A 11 -2.30 -4.50 -23.14
C ALA A 11 -1.65 -5.84 -22.73
N VAL A 12 -1.45 -6.77 -23.67
CA VAL A 12 -0.77 -8.05 -23.41
C VAL A 12 0.74 -7.84 -23.24
N VAL A 13 1.35 -6.96 -24.01
CA VAL A 13 2.77 -6.61 -23.88
C VAL A 13 3.03 -5.89 -22.55
N ASP A 14 2.18 -4.94 -22.16
CA ASP A 14 2.28 -4.23 -20.88
C ASP A 14 2.10 -5.18 -19.69
N LEU A 15 1.14 -6.11 -19.76
CA LEU A 15 0.95 -7.14 -18.73
C LEU A 15 2.21 -8.01 -18.58
N ASN A 16 2.82 -8.41 -19.70
CA ASN A 16 4.04 -9.20 -19.70
C ASN A 16 5.23 -8.43 -19.10
N ASN A 17 5.36 -7.14 -19.40
CA ASN A 17 6.39 -6.27 -18.84
C ASN A 17 6.19 -6.07 -17.33
N GLU A 18 4.96 -5.88 -16.87
CA GLU A 18 4.65 -5.77 -15.45
C GLU A 18 4.95 -7.07 -14.70
N LEU A 19 4.55 -8.22 -15.25
CA LEU A 19 4.84 -9.54 -14.69
C LEU A 19 6.35 -9.80 -14.60
N LYS A 20 7.12 -9.43 -15.63
CA LYS A 20 8.57 -9.56 -15.64
C LYS A 20 9.21 -8.72 -14.52
N THR A 21 8.82 -7.45 -14.42
CA THR A 21 9.32 -6.53 -13.38
C THR A 21 9.01 -7.03 -11.97
N ARG A 22 7.81 -7.59 -11.74
CA ARG A 22 7.43 -8.18 -10.45
C ARG A 22 8.24 -9.43 -10.13
N ARG A 23 8.55 -10.27 -11.12
CA ARG A 23 9.40 -11.45 -10.95
C ARG A 23 10.84 -11.07 -10.62
N GLU A 24 11.40 -10.08 -11.28
CA GLU A 24 12.74 -9.56 -10.99
C GLU A 24 12.83 -9.02 -9.56
N LYS A 25 11.84 -8.24 -9.11
CA LYS A 25 11.75 -7.78 -7.71
C LYS A 25 11.65 -8.93 -6.72
N LEU A 26 10.87 -9.96 -7.03
CA LEU A 26 10.76 -11.15 -6.19
C LEU A 26 12.10 -11.91 -6.10
N ALA A 27 12.85 -12.01 -7.21
CA ALA A 27 14.17 -12.62 -7.20
C ALA A 27 15.13 -11.86 -6.28
N ASN A 28 15.18 -10.53 -6.41
CA ASN A 28 16.01 -9.67 -5.54
C ASN A 28 15.62 -9.81 -4.05
N LEU A 29 14.33 -9.89 -3.74
CA LEU A 29 13.85 -10.10 -2.36
C LEU A 29 14.26 -11.46 -1.80
N ARG A 30 14.30 -12.51 -2.63
CA ARG A 30 14.79 -13.84 -2.22
C ARG A 30 16.29 -13.88 -1.99
N GLU A 31 17.06 -13.09 -2.73
CA GLU A 31 18.51 -12.96 -2.52
C GLU A 31 18.83 -12.19 -1.23
N GLN A 32 18.03 -11.18 -0.89
CA GLN A 32 18.19 -10.37 0.32
C GLN A 32 17.69 -11.07 1.59
N GLY A 33 16.89 -12.13 1.48
CA GLY A 33 16.42 -12.91 2.62
C GLY A 33 15.05 -13.57 2.42
N ILE A 34 14.21 -13.50 3.46
CA ILE A 34 12.89 -14.14 3.47
C ILE A 34 11.91 -13.32 2.61
N ALA A 35 11.64 -13.78 1.40
CA ALA A 35 10.75 -13.08 0.46
C ALA A 35 9.28 -13.02 0.90
N PHE A 36 8.85 -13.91 1.80
CA PHE A 36 7.48 -13.96 2.33
C PHE A 36 7.51 -14.08 3.85
N PRO A 37 7.77 -12.98 4.58
CA PRO A 37 7.76 -12.99 6.03
C PRO A 37 6.32 -13.16 6.56
N ASN A 38 6.17 -13.89 7.66
CA ASN A 38 4.90 -14.03 8.40
C ASN A 38 5.05 -13.54 9.85
N ASP A 39 5.89 -12.52 10.04
CA ASP A 39 6.25 -12.01 11.36
C ASP A 39 5.40 -10.79 11.77
N PHE A 40 4.86 -10.07 10.77
CA PHE A 40 4.07 -8.87 11.06
C PHE A 40 2.76 -9.24 11.78
N ARG A 41 2.55 -8.61 12.93
CA ARG A 41 1.30 -8.65 13.69
C ARG A 41 0.67 -7.27 13.62
N ARG A 42 -0.58 -7.23 13.18
CA ARG A 42 -1.41 -6.03 13.22
C ARG A 42 -2.09 -5.97 14.58
N ASP A 43 -2.22 -4.77 15.10
CA ASP A 43 -2.93 -4.52 16.36
C ASP A 43 -4.34 -4.00 16.11
N HIS A 44 -4.52 -3.27 15.01
CA HIS A 44 -5.78 -2.62 14.68
C HIS A 44 -6.19 -2.89 13.23
N THR A 45 -7.49 -2.89 12.99
CA THR A 45 -8.09 -2.90 11.65
C THR A 45 -8.63 -1.51 11.30
N SER A 46 -8.76 -1.23 9.99
CA SER A 46 -9.15 0.12 9.52
C SER A 46 -10.52 0.56 10.04
N ASP A 47 -11.48 -0.36 10.16
CA ASP A 47 -12.82 -0.10 10.70
C ASP A 47 -12.79 0.30 12.18
N GLN A 48 -11.93 -0.33 12.99
CA GLN A 48 -11.73 0.04 14.40
C GLN A 48 -11.17 1.44 14.52
N LEU A 49 -10.16 1.75 13.69
CA LEU A 49 -9.54 3.07 13.68
C LEU A 49 -10.55 4.16 13.27
N HIS A 50 -11.36 3.91 12.24
CA HIS A 50 -12.42 4.85 11.86
C HIS A 50 -13.47 5.01 12.97
N ALA A 51 -13.93 3.92 13.58
CA ALA A 51 -14.95 3.99 14.63
C ALA A 51 -14.47 4.76 15.88
N GLU A 52 -13.19 4.64 16.24
CA GLU A 52 -12.64 5.24 17.46
C GLU A 52 -12.07 6.65 17.24
N PHE A 53 -11.60 6.95 16.03
CA PHE A 53 -10.86 8.19 15.73
C PHE A 53 -11.55 9.12 14.73
N ASP A 54 -12.57 8.71 13.97
CA ASP A 54 -13.26 9.62 13.02
C ASP A 54 -13.91 10.82 13.73
N GLY A 55 -14.27 10.68 15.01
CA GLY A 55 -14.88 11.75 15.81
C GLY A 55 -13.90 12.65 16.55
N LYS A 56 -12.59 12.38 16.50
CA LYS A 56 -11.58 13.15 17.23
C LYS A 56 -10.96 14.23 16.36
N GLU A 57 -10.74 15.39 16.95
CA GLU A 57 -10.04 16.49 16.31
C GLU A 57 -8.53 16.18 16.20
N ASN A 58 -7.84 16.82 15.25
CA ASN A 58 -6.43 16.56 15.01
C ASN A 58 -5.55 16.87 16.24
N GLU A 59 -5.93 17.88 17.03
CA GLU A 59 -5.24 18.26 18.27
C GLU A 59 -5.34 17.16 19.35
N GLU A 60 -6.47 16.45 19.42
CA GLU A 60 -6.65 15.34 20.36
C GLU A 60 -5.83 14.12 19.94
N LEU A 61 -5.74 13.86 18.64
CA LEU A 61 -4.93 12.77 18.09
C LEU A 61 -3.43 13.03 18.31
N GLU A 62 -2.97 14.26 18.11
CA GLU A 62 -1.59 14.67 18.43
C GLU A 62 -1.28 14.52 19.91
N ALA A 63 -2.21 14.91 20.80
CA ALA A 63 -2.03 14.78 22.24
C ALA A 63 -2.00 13.31 22.72
N LEU A 64 -2.81 12.43 22.11
CA LEU A 64 -2.87 11.01 22.45
C LEU A 64 -1.67 10.22 21.92
N ASN A 65 -1.02 10.69 20.85
CA ASN A 65 0.18 10.10 20.24
C ASN A 65 0.10 8.57 20.13
N ILE A 66 -0.97 8.07 19.51
CA ILE A 66 -1.29 6.65 19.46
C ILE A 66 -0.53 5.99 18.32
N GLU A 67 0.30 5.01 18.66
CA GLU A 67 0.97 4.16 17.69
C GLU A 67 0.10 2.95 17.36
N VAL A 68 -0.13 2.71 16.07
CA VAL A 68 -0.99 1.61 15.59
C VAL A 68 -0.31 0.82 14.48
N ALA A 69 -0.36 -0.50 14.57
CA ALA A 69 0.11 -1.41 13.51
C ALA A 69 -1.06 -1.90 12.66
N VAL A 70 -1.02 -1.62 11.35
CA VAL A 70 -2.02 -2.06 10.36
C VAL A 70 -1.37 -2.85 9.22
N ALA A 71 -2.09 -3.85 8.68
CA ALA A 71 -1.66 -4.64 7.54
C ALA A 71 -2.78 -4.83 6.53
N GLY A 72 -2.45 -4.88 5.24
CA GLY A 72 -3.44 -5.06 4.18
C GLY A 72 -2.85 -4.89 2.79
N ARG A 73 -3.74 -4.82 1.80
CA ARG A 73 -3.39 -4.69 0.39
C ARG A 73 -3.18 -3.22 0.02
N MET A 74 -2.03 -2.92 -0.57
CA MET A 74 -1.78 -1.60 -1.16
C MET A 74 -2.66 -1.41 -2.40
N MET A 75 -3.56 -0.43 -2.35
CA MET A 75 -4.49 -0.13 -3.45
C MET A 75 -3.99 1.00 -4.32
N THR A 76 -3.66 2.13 -3.69
CA THR A 76 -3.14 3.30 -4.40
C THR A 76 -1.91 3.82 -3.70
N ARG A 77 -0.97 4.34 -4.49
CA ARG A 77 0.24 5.00 -3.99
C ARG A 77 0.46 6.26 -4.79
N ARG A 78 0.43 7.40 -4.10
CA ARG A 78 0.72 8.73 -4.67
C ARG A 78 2.07 9.18 -4.12
N ILE A 79 3.06 9.25 -4.99
CA ILE A 79 4.43 9.63 -4.64
C ILE A 79 4.57 11.13 -4.90
N MET A 80 4.81 11.90 -3.85
CA MET A 80 5.02 13.35 -3.91
C MET A 80 6.46 13.68 -3.49
N GLY A 81 7.43 13.07 -4.18
CA GLY A 81 8.85 13.27 -3.93
C GLY A 81 9.32 12.74 -2.56
N LYS A 82 9.31 13.59 -1.53
CA LYS A 82 9.75 13.27 -0.17
C LYS A 82 8.69 12.57 0.68
N ALA A 83 7.41 12.80 0.36
CA ALA A 83 6.28 12.17 1.02
C ALA A 83 5.52 11.29 0.04
N SER A 84 4.94 10.21 0.55
CA SER A 84 4.08 9.31 -0.21
C SER A 84 2.82 9.04 0.57
N PHE A 85 1.68 9.15 -0.10
CA PHE A 85 0.39 8.75 0.45
C PHE A 85 0.01 7.40 -0.12
N VAL A 86 -0.29 6.46 0.76
CA VAL A 86 -0.65 5.10 0.38
C VAL A 86 -2.03 4.78 0.92
N THR A 87 -2.93 4.29 0.07
CA THR A 87 -4.20 3.72 0.55
C THR A 87 -4.01 2.21 0.73
N LEU A 88 -4.12 1.76 1.97
CA LEU A 88 -4.07 0.36 2.35
C LEU A 88 -5.49 -0.14 2.61
N GLN A 89 -5.83 -1.30 2.04
CA GLN A 89 -7.13 -1.95 2.21
C GLN A 89 -6.98 -3.21 3.05
N ASP A 90 -7.64 -3.25 4.20
CA ASP A 90 -7.73 -4.43 5.07
C ASP A 90 -9.16 -5.00 5.06
N VAL A 91 -9.44 -6.00 5.91
CA VAL A 91 -10.74 -6.64 6.11
C VAL A 91 -11.82 -5.62 6.43
N GLY A 92 -11.51 -4.61 7.24
CA GLY A 92 -12.46 -3.59 7.70
C GLY A 92 -12.74 -2.47 6.70
N GLY A 93 -11.95 -2.33 5.63
CA GLY A 93 -12.08 -1.20 4.72
C GLY A 93 -10.74 -0.65 4.25
N ARG A 94 -10.64 0.68 4.16
CA ARG A 94 -9.47 1.37 3.61
C ARG A 94 -8.96 2.41 4.58
N ILE A 95 -7.65 2.48 4.76
CA ILE A 95 -6.98 3.50 5.55
C ILE A 95 -5.89 4.18 4.72
N GLN A 96 -5.64 5.46 5.01
CA GLN A 96 -4.57 6.23 4.38
C GLN A 96 -3.33 6.22 5.28
N LEU A 97 -2.18 5.91 4.68
CA LEU A 97 -0.87 5.97 5.30
C LEU A 97 -0.11 7.15 4.72
N TYR A 98 0.50 7.92 5.60
CA TYR A 98 1.50 8.92 5.26
C TYR A 98 2.89 8.30 5.47
N VAL A 99 3.69 8.28 4.42
CA VAL A 99 5.06 7.74 4.44
C VAL A 99 6.00 8.84 3.98
N ALA A 100 6.70 9.48 4.90
CA ALA A 100 7.78 10.39 4.59
C ALA A 100 9.12 9.66 4.57
N ARG A 101 9.99 10.02 3.64
CA ARG A 101 11.35 9.46 3.56
C ARG A 101 12.23 9.88 4.74
N ASP A 102 11.92 11.01 5.37
CA ASP A 102 12.67 11.55 6.50
C ASP A 102 12.27 10.90 7.84
N ASP A 103 11.12 10.20 7.88
CA ASP A 103 10.58 9.49 9.06
C ASP A 103 10.81 7.96 8.98
N LEU A 104 11.65 7.49 8.06
CA LEU A 104 11.99 6.07 7.83
C LEU A 104 13.45 5.79 8.17
#